data_AF-A0A7C2Y9S6-F1
#
_entry.id   AF-A0A7C2Y9S6-F1
#
_cell.length_a   1.000
_cell.length_b   1.000
_cell.length_c   1.000
_cell.angle_alpha   90.00
_cell.angle_beta   90.00
_cell.angle_gamma   90.00
#
_symmetry.space_group_name_H-M   'P 1'
#
loop_
_entity.id
_entity.type
_entity.pdbx_description
1 polymer ?
#
loop_
_entity_poly.entity_id
_entity_poly.type
_entity_poly.pdbx_seq_one_letter_code
_entity_poly.pdbx_strand_id
1 'polypeptide(L)'
;MDSEPRFWGFTFSGNVRLEDLAQFYGLKVPELEPGLTLNAWLERDGDGRLKPGHRAVVGGAQLHVLEMTGGAVHKVGLELKPARARRTPRLGRLYRRNPAKNLLHPRACKVA
;
A
#
# COMPACT_ATOMS: atom_id res chain seq x y z
N MET A 1 -12.91 -20.49 -27.93
CA MET A 1 -12.36 -20.78 -26.59
C MET A 1 -11.76 -19.50 -26.07
N ASP A 2 -12.60 -18.69 -25.44
CA ASP A 2 -12.21 -17.45 -24.80
C ASP A 2 -11.19 -17.79 -23.72
N SER A 3 -9.95 -17.36 -23.95
CA SER A 3 -8.86 -17.51 -22.99
C SER A 3 -9.20 -16.62 -21.80
N GLU A 4 -9.82 -17.21 -20.78
CA GLU A 4 -10.11 -16.52 -19.53
C GLU A 4 -8.79 -15.90 -19.05
N PRO A 5 -8.72 -14.56 -18.88
CA PRO A 5 -7.48 -13.92 -18.44
C PRO A 5 -7.15 -14.48 -17.06
N ARG A 6 -6.18 -15.39 -17.00
CA ARG A 6 -5.69 -15.98 -15.74
C ARG A 6 -5.10 -14.86 -14.90
N PHE A 7 -5.90 -14.33 -13.99
CA PHE A 7 -5.47 -13.42 -12.96
C PHE A 7 -5.06 -14.24 -11.73
N TRP A 8 -3.85 -14.02 -11.22
CA TRP A 8 -3.23 -14.81 -10.14
C TRP A 8 -3.29 -14.07 -8.79
N GLY A 9 -4.31 -13.24 -8.57
CA GLY A 9 -4.47 -12.43 -7.35
C GLY A 9 -5.86 -12.53 -6.72
N PHE A 10 -6.17 -11.62 -5.79
CA PHE A 10 -7.46 -11.55 -5.12
C PHE A 10 -8.52 -10.93 -6.03
N THR A 11 -9.73 -11.48 -6.02
CA THR A 11 -10.82 -10.98 -6.87
C THR A 11 -11.99 -10.49 -6.04
N PHE A 12 -12.55 -9.35 -6.46
CA PHE A 12 -13.64 -8.66 -5.77
C PHE A 12 -14.77 -8.32 -6.75
N SER A 13 -15.97 -8.11 -6.20
CA SER A 13 -17.08 -7.49 -6.95
C SER A 13 -16.81 -5.99 -7.12
N GLY A 14 -17.24 -5.41 -8.23
CA GLY A 14 -17.20 -3.95 -8.42
C GLY A 14 -18.06 -3.16 -7.41
N ASN A 15 -18.97 -3.83 -6.69
CA ASN A 15 -19.78 -3.22 -5.64
C ASN A 15 -19.05 -3.12 -4.28
N VAL A 16 -17.87 -3.74 -4.14
CA VAL A 16 -17.07 -3.61 -2.92
C VAL A 16 -16.65 -2.15 -2.74
N ARG A 17 -16.71 -1.68 -1.50
CA ARG A 17 -16.30 -0.32 -1.18
C ARG A 17 -14.79 -0.20 -1.17
N LEU A 18 -14.29 0.93 -1.65
CA LEU A 18 -12.86 1.20 -1.66
C LEU A 18 -12.30 1.32 -0.24
N GLU A 19 -13.11 1.79 0.72
CA GLU A 19 -12.78 1.86 2.14
C GLU A 19 -12.49 0.49 2.76
N ASP A 20 -13.30 -0.51 2.42
CA ASP A 20 -13.12 -1.88 2.91
C ASP A 20 -11.79 -2.44 2.41
N LEU A 21 -11.50 -2.26 1.12
CA LEU A 21 -10.22 -2.70 0.53
C LEU A 21 -9.03 -1.97 1.15
N ALA A 22 -9.15 -0.67 1.39
CA ALA A 22 -8.11 0.11 2.04
C ALA A 22 -7.84 -0.39 3.45
N GLN A 23 -8.90 -0.70 4.22
CA GLN A 23 -8.78 -1.20 5.58
C GLN A 23 -8.19 -2.62 5.62
N PHE A 24 -8.68 -3.54 4.79
CA PHE A 24 -8.24 -4.94 4.79
C PHE A 24 -6.81 -5.12 4.27
N TYR A 25 -6.42 -4.35 3.25
CA TYR A 25 -5.12 -4.49 2.60
C TYR A 25 -4.12 -3.37 2.97
N GLY A 26 -4.50 -2.45 3.84
CA GLY A 26 -3.65 -1.33 4.27
C GLY A 26 -3.31 -0.35 3.15
N LEU A 27 -4.20 -0.17 2.17
CA LEU A 27 -3.97 0.71 1.02
C LEU A 27 -4.12 2.17 1.45
N LYS A 28 -3.17 3.01 1.03
CA LYS A 28 -3.26 4.47 1.23
C LYS A 28 -4.01 5.11 0.08
N VAL A 29 -5.32 5.21 0.19
CA VAL A 29 -6.15 5.85 -0.82
C VAL A 29 -6.24 7.35 -0.54
N PRO A 30 -5.85 8.24 -1.47
CA PRO A 30 -5.82 9.68 -1.23
C PRO A 30 -7.23 10.30 -1.13
N GLU A 31 -8.24 9.65 -1.71
CA GLU A 31 -9.60 10.17 -1.84
C GLU A 31 -10.61 9.10 -1.42
N LEU A 32 -10.69 8.87 -0.10
CA LEU A 32 -11.70 8.02 0.51
C LEU A 32 -12.99 8.81 0.70
N GLU A 33 -13.71 9.02 -0.40
CA GLU A 33 -15.12 9.39 -0.30
C GLU A 33 -15.89 8.24 0.38
N PRO A 34 -16.64 8.49 1.46
CA PRO A 34 -17.42 7.46 2.14
C PRO A 34 -18.38 6.78 1.17
N GLY A 35 -18.40 5.44 1.18
CA GLY A 35 -19.30 4.66 0.33
C GLY A 35 -18.91 4.59 -1.15
N LEU A 36 -17.75 5.13 -1.57
CA LEU A 36 -17.26 5.00 -2.94
C LEU A 36 -16.95 3.53 -3.26
N THR A 37 -17.60 2.99 -4.29
CA THR A 37 -17.39 1.62 -4.75
C THR A 37 -16.24 1.51 -5.73
N LEU A 38 -15.69 0.30 -5.89
CA LEU A 38 -14.69 0.02 -6.92
C LEU A 38 -15.19 0.39 -8.31
N ASN A 39 -16.46 0.12 -8.64
CA ASN A 39 -17.04 0.50 -9.93
C ASN A 39 -16.97 2.02 -10.13
N ALA A 40 -17.53 2.78 -9.19
CA ALA A 40 -17.59 4.24 -9.31
C ALA A 40 -16.19 4.87 -9.34
N TRP A 41 -15.26 4.35 -8.53
CA TRP A 41 -13.88 4.83 -8.53
C TRP A 41 -13.18 4.53 -9.87
N LEU A 42 -13.32 3.31 -10.42
CA LEU A 42 -12.74 2.93 -11.71
C LEU A 42 -13.36 3.68 -12.89
N GLU A 43 -14.67 3.98 -12.84
CA GLU A 43 -15.33 4.82 -13.86
C GLU A 43 -14.76 6.24 -13.86
N ARG A 44 -14.50 6.82 -12.69
CA ARG A 44 -13.85 8.12 -12.54
C ARG A 44 -12.39 8.10 -13.03
N ASP A 45 -11.62 7.08 -12.65
CA ASP A 45 -10.21 6.93 -13.06
C ASP A 45 -10.08 6.69 -14.58
N GLY A 46 -11.01 5.93 -15.15
CA GLY A 46 -10.99 5.52 -16.55
C GLY A 46 -11.46 6.60 -17.55
N ASP A 47 -11.97 7.75 -17.08
CA ASP A 47 -12.48 8.85 -17.91
C ASP A 47 -13.41 8.37 -19.05
N GLY A 48 -14.34 7.47 -18.72
CA GLY A 48 -15.29 6.88 -19.68
C GLY A 48 -14.71 5.85 -20.66
N ARG A 49 -13.43 5.48 -20.56
CA ARG A 49 -12.75 4.48 -21.41
C ARG A 49 -12.52 3.14 -20.73
N LEU A 50 -13.33 2.85 -19.72
CA LEU A 50 -13.21 1.64 -18.93
C LEU A 50 -13.58 0.41 -19.77
N LYS A 51 -12.72 -0.61 -19.75
CA LYS A 51 -12.89 -1.87 -20.48
C LYS A 51 -12.25 -3.03 -19.73
N PRO A 52 -12.66 -4.29 -19.98
CA PRO A 52 -11.94 -5.46 -19.48
C PRO A 52 -10.45 -5.40 -19.85
N GLY A 53 -9.60 -5.73 -18.89
CA GLY A 53 -8.14 -5.59 -18.96
C GLY A 53 -7.60 -4.22 -18.56
N HIS A 54 -8.45 -3.22 -18.31
CA HIS A 54 -8.03 -1.92 -17.80
C HIS A 54 -7.32 -2.07 -16.45
N ARG A 55 -6.29 -1.23 -16.22
CA ARG A 55 -5.45 -1.29 -15.02
C ARG A 55 -5.35 0.08 -14.39
N ALA A 56 -5.69 0.16 -13.11
CA ALA A 56 -5.60 1.37 -12.30
C ALA A 56 -4.69 1.13 -11.09
N VAL A 57 -4.14 2.19 -10.51
CA VAL A 57 -3.27 2.10 -9.33
C VAL A 57 -3.89 2.85 -8.18
N VAL A 58 -4.05 2.19 -7.03
CA VAL A 58 -4.59 2.81 -5.83
C VAL A 58 -3.78 2.40 -4.60
N GLY A 59 -3.25 3.38 -3.87
CA GLY A 59 -2.52 3.16 -2.62
C GLY A 59 -1.34 2.18 -2.71
N GLY A 60 -0.70 2.07 -3.88
CA GLY A 60 0.41 1.15 -4.12
C GLY A 60 -0.01 -0.26 -4.56
N ALA A 61 -1.30 -0.56 -4.60
CA ALA A 61 -1.85 -1.76 -5.24
C ALA A 61 -2.31 -1.47 -6.67
N GLN A 62 -2.38 -2.52 -7.47
CA GLN A 62 -2.83 -2.46 -8.86
C GLN A 62 -4.18 -3.16 -8.96
N LEU A 63 -5.17 -2.44 -9.49
CA LEU A 63 -6.51 -2.94 -9.77
C LEU A 63 -6.61 -3.30 -11.25
N HIS A 64 -7.24 -4.42 -11.54
CA HIS A 64 -7.44 -4.95 -12.88
C HIS A 64 -8.92 -5.17 -13.12
N VAL A 65 -9.49 -4.54 -14.13
CA VAL A 65 -10.87 -4.84 -14.56
C VAL A 65 -10.86 -6.20 -15.24
N LEU A 66 -11.49 -7.21 -14.64
CA LEU A 66 -11.56 -8.56 -15.20
C LEU A 66 -12.81 -8.75 -16.04
N GLU A 67 -13.93 -8.21 -15.58
CA GLU A 67 -15.24 -8.39 -16.21
C GLU A 67 -16.09 -7.14 -16.05
N MET A 68 -16.80 -6.78 -17.12
CA MET A 68 -17.79 -5.70 -17.14
C MET A 68 -19.09 -6.24 -17.73
N THR A 69 -20.22 -5.84 -17.12
CA THR A 69 -21.56 -6.22 -17.54
C THR A 69 -22.44 -4.99 -17.60
N GLY A 70 -23.04 -4.71 -18.76
CA GLY A 70 -23.92 -3.54 -18.93
C GLY A 70 -23.23 -2.20 -18.70
N GLY A 71 -21.92 -2.11 -18.98
CA GLY A 71 -21.11 -0.90 -18.77
C GLY A 71 -20.57 -0.74 -17.34
N ALA A 72 -21.04 -1.52 -16.38
CA ALA A 72 -20.53 -1.52 -15.02
C ALA A 72 -19.45 -2.59 -14.81
N VAL A 73 -18.49 -2.30 -13.94
CA VAL A 73 -17.48 -3.27 -13.51
C VAL A 73 -18.12 -4.30 -12.60
N HIS A 74 -18.11 -5.55 -13.04
CA HIS A 74 -18.63 -6.66 -12.27
C HIS A 74 -17.54 -7.30 -11.40
N LYS A 75 -16.33 -7.47 -11.97
CA LYS A 75 -15.23 -8.22 -11.35
C LYS A 75 -13.91 -7.47 -11.47
N VAL A 76 -13.21 -7.31 -10.34
CA VAL A 76 -11.93 -6.60 -10.23
C VAL A 76 -10.89 -7.49 -9.56
N GLY A 77 -9.72 -7.60 -10.18
CA GLY A 77 -8.54 -8.21 -9.60
C GLY A 77 -7.68 -7.19 -8.84
N LEU A 78 -7.18 -7.56 -7.68
CA LEU A 78 -6.23 -6.78 -6.87
C LEU A 78 -4.86 -7.49 -6.85
N GLU A 79 -3.84 -6.76 -7.27
CA GLU A 79 -2.44 -7.18 -7.18
C GLU A 79 -1.70 -6.23 -6.23
N LEU A 80 -1.18 -6.79 -5.14
CA LEU A 80 -0.34 -6.04 -4.20
C LEU A 80 1.09 -6.05 -4.71
N LYS A 81 1.64 -4.88 -5.03
CA LYS A 81 3.08 -4.80 -5.30
C LYS A 81 3.81 -5.08 -3.98
N PRO A 82 4.78 -6.00 -3.94
CA PRO A 82 5.60 -6.17 -2.75
C PRO A 82 6.22 -4.81 -2.45
N ALA A 83 6.00 -4.31 -1.23
CA ALA A 83 6.59 -3.07 -0.77
C ALA A 83 8.09 -3.21 -1.05
N ARG A 84 8.61 -2.45 -2.02
CA ARG A 84 10.05 -2.41 -2.25
C ARG A 84 10.62 -1.92 -0.93
N ALA A 85 11.17 -2.84 -0.14
CA ALA A 85 11.89 -2.50 1.07
C ALA A 85 12.88 -1.44 0.64
N ARG A 86 12.65 -0.20 1.07
CA ARG A 86 13.59 0.89 0.81
C ARG A 86 14.90 0.34 1.33
N ARG A 87 15.83 0.02 0.44
CA ARG A 87 17.18 -0.34 0.82
C ARG A 87 17.69 0.88 1.58
N THR A 88 17.61 0.83 2.90
CA THR A 88 18.25 1.81 3.75
C THR A 88 19.73 1.74 3.37
N PRO A 89 20.34 2.85 2.93
CA PRO A 89 21.78 2.86 2.74
C PRO A 89 22.39 2.62 4.12
N ARG A 90 22.89 1.39 4.31
CA ARG A 90 23.77 0.90 5.37
C ARG A 90 23.89 1.82 6.58
N LEU A 91 23.05 1.59 7.59
CA LEU A 91 23.21 2.16 8.93
C LEU A 91 24.34 1.45 9.69
N GLY A 92 25.53 1.41 9.10
CA GLY A 92 26.72 0.71 9.60
C GLY A 92 27.79 1.65 10.17
N ARG A 93 27.43 2.83 10.68
CA ARG A 93 28.47 3.80 11.11
C ARG A 93 28.09 4.84 12.18
N LEU A 94 27.12 4.59 13.06
CA LEU A 94 26.77 5.57 14.11
C LEU A 94 26.68 5.05 15.55
N TYR A 95 27.02 3.79 15.82
CA TYR A 95 27.30 3.33 17.18
C TYR A 95 28.80 3.15 17.42
N ARG A 96 29.56 4.25 17.36
CA ARG A 96 30.87 4.31 18.00
C ARG A 96 30.68 4.87 19.41
N ARG A 97 30.45 3.93 20.34
CA ARG A 97 30.76 3.97 21.77
C ARG A 97 30.83 5.37 22.42
N ASN A 98 29.80 5.70 23.19
CA ASN A 98 29.97 6.50 24.40
C ASN A 98 29.78 5.58 25.62
N PRO A 99 30.85 5.16 26.33
CA PRO A 99 30.72 4.67 27.68
C PRO A 99 31.05 5.79 28.66
N ALA A 100 30.01 6.48 29.13
CA ALA A 100 30.06 7.21 30.38
C ALA A 100 30.28 6.20 31.52
N LYS A 101 31.51 6.13 32.04
CA LYS A 101 31.83 5.56 33.34
C LYS A 101 32.97 6.37 33.95
N ASN A 102 32.64 7.23 34.90
CA ASN A 102 33.42 7.44 36.12
C ASN A 102 32.59 8.28 37.08
N LEU A 103 31.67 7.58 37.77
CA LEU A 103 31.18 7.99 39.08
C LEU A 103 32.21 7.50 40.12
N LEU A 104 32.53 8.41 41.05
CA LEU A 104 33.19 8.23 42.35
C LEU A 104 34.67 7.79 42.38
N HIS A 105 35.51 8.71 42.87
CA HIS A 105 36.04 8.59 44.23
C HIS A 105 36.27 9.99 44.86
N PRO A 106 35.86 10.21 46.12
CA PRO A 106 36.27 11.36 46.91
C PRO A 106 37.60 11.04 47.59
N ARG A 107 38.65 11.83 47.36
CA ARG A 107 39.79 11.89 48.29
C ARG A 107 40.28 13.32 48.46
N ALA A 108 40.18 13.75 49.70
CA ALA A 108 40.82 14.90 50.29
C ALA A 108 42.33 14.96 49.98
N CYS A 109 42.84 16.18 49.77
CA CYS A 109 44.16 16.58 50.24
C CYS A 109 44.11 18.05 50.69
N LYS A 110 44.70 18.25 51.86
CA LYS A 110 44.76 19.44 52.72
C LYS A 110 45.82 20.46 52.25
N VAL A 111 45.58 21.73 52.58
CA VAL A 111 46.47 22.71 53.25
C VAL A 111 47.79 23.09 52.55
N ALA A 112 47.95 24.37 52.20
CA ALA A 112 48.66 25.38 52.99
C ALA A 112 48.34 26.78 52.47
#